data_AF-A0A8R7PTW9-F1
#
_entry.id   AF-A0A8R7PTW9-F1
#
_cell.length_a   1.000
_cell.length_b   1.000
_cell.length_c   1.000
_cell.angle_alpha   90.00
_cell.angle_beta   90.00
_cell.angle_gamma   90.00
#
_symmetry.space_group_name_H-M   'P 1'
#
loop_
_entity.id
_entity.type
_entity.pdbx_description
1 polymer ?
#
loop_
_entity_poly.entity_id
_entity_poly.type
_entity_poly.pdbx_seq_one_letter_code
_entity_poly.pdbx_strand_id
1 'polypeptide(L)'
;MAASSGDESRRPNPLPSGLVSNLQSVLAARRPPSPEDAGSTAAEAEAPTAETAADDAPAKPVVLLTCAGGIQSPGLAALVDALVKGGRCDVHVCAPESDKPVCGHSITIRQTVSATSVHFTGAKAFEISGTPVDCISLALSGRLFSWSAPALVISGINTGPNCGYEMFHSSAIAAAREALMCGVPSIAISLNWWVCD
;
A
#
# COMPACT_ATOMS: atom_id res chain seq x y z
N MET A 1 -43.59 23.57 28.06
CA MET A 1 -42.30 22.88 28.28
C MET A 1 -41.31 23.43 27.27
N ALA A 2 -40.26 24.08 27.74
CA ALA A 2 -39.29 24.81 26.91
C ALA A 2 -38.36 23.84 26.16
N ALA A 3 -38.07 24.16 24.90
CA ALA A 3 -37.04 23.52 24.10
C ALA A 3 -35.65 23.99 24.58
N SER A 4 -34.83 23.04 25.04
CA SER A 4 -33.44 23.26 25.39
C SER A 4 -32.60 23.25 24.10
N SER A 5 -32.12 24.42 23.68
CA SER A 5 -31.08 24.58 22.67
C SER A 5 -29.74 24.04 23.20
N GLY A 6 -29.40 22.81 22.83
CA GLY A 6 -28.09 22.22 23.09
C GLY A 6 -27.08 22.68 22.04
N ASP A 7 -26.07 23.43 22.48
CA ASP A 7 -24.88 23.81 21.72
C ASP A 7 -24.09 22.56 21.29
N GLU A 8 -24.16 22.20 20.00
CA GLU A 8 -23.55 20.99 19.43
C GLU A 8 -22.04 21.16 19.11
N SER A 9 -21.37 22.17 19.67
CA SER A 9 -20.00 22.57 19.26
C SER A 9 -18.84 22.03 20.11
N ARG A 10 -19.07 21.16 21.11
CA ARG A 10 -17.98 20.58 21.93
C ARG A 10 -18.14 19.10 22.19
N ARG A 11 -17.87 18.27 21.17
CA ARG A 11 -17.43 16.90 21.43
C ARG A 11 -15.93 16.93 21.74
N PRO A 12 -15.47 16.41 22.89
CA PRO A 12 -14.06 16.35 23.18
C PRO A 12 -13.34 15.48 22.14
N ASN A 13 -12.28 16.03 21.55
CA ASN A 13 -11.45 15.31 20.58
C ASN A 13 -10.89 14.05 21.27
N PRO A 14 -11.15 12.83 20.76
CA PRO A 14 -10.71 11.58 21.41
C PRO A 14 -9.19 11.38 21.34
N LEU A 15 -8.47 12.26 20.65
CA LEU A 15 -7.02 12.21 20.53
C LEU A 15 -6.33 12.80 21.78
N PRO A 16 -5.26 12.16 22.28
CA PRO A 16 -4.48 12.69 23.39
C PRO A 16 -3.86 14.05 23.02
N SER A 17 -3.78 14.97 23.99
CA SER A 17 -3.39 16.38 23.79
C SER A 17 -2.02 16.55 23.13
N GLY A 18 -1.06 15.68 23.44
CA GLY A 18 0.26 15.69 22.79
C GLY A 18 0.20 15.39 21.29
N LEU A 19 -0.73 14.52 20.87
CA LEU A 19 -0.89 14.15 19.46
C LEU A 19 -1.60 15.26 18.68
N VAL A 20 -2.56 15.95 19.30
CA VAL A 20 -3.20 17.16 18.75
C VAL A 20 -2.19 18.28 18.55
N SER A 21 -1.34 18.54 19.55
CA SER A 21 -0.29 19.58 19.48
C SER A 21 0.72 19.31 18.35
N ASN A 22 1.17 18.06 18.22
CA ASN A 22 2.08 17.67 17.15
C ASN A 22 1.45 17.84 15.77
N LEU A 23 0.18 17.44 15.61
CA LEU A 23 -0.54 17.56 14.34
C LEU A 23 -0.75 19.02 13.96
N GLN A 24 -1.10 19.89 14.92
CA GLN A 24 -1.21 21.33 14.71
C GLN A 24 0.13 21.96 14.31
N SER A 25 1.23 21.53 14.93
CA SER A 25 2.59 22.01 14.60
C SER A 25 3.00 21.62 13.18
N VAL A 26 2.72 20.39 12.77
CA VAL A 26 3.00 19.89 11.41
C VAL A 26 2.13 20.59 10.36
N LEU A 27 0.86 20.86 10.67
CA LEU A 27 -0.05 21.58 9.77
C LEU A 27 0.34 23.06 9.62
N ALA A 28 0.79 23.71 10.71
CA ALA A 28 1.30 25.07 10.66
C ALA A 28 2.57 25.18 9.80
N ALA A 29 3.46 24.20 9.89
CA ALA A 29 4.68 24.13 9.08
C ALA A 29 4.44 23.86 7.59
N ARG A 30 3.25 23.36 7.22
CA ARG A 30 2.87 23.06 5.82
C ARG A 30 2.04 24.17 5.16
N ARG A 31 1.84 25.30 5.83
CA ARG A 31 1.09 26.42 5.22
C ARG A 31 1.91 27.00 4.06
N PRO A 32 1.35 27.11 2.85
CA PRO A 32 2.05 27.76 1.74
C PRO A 32 2.33 29.23 2.09
N PRO A 33 3.43 29.82 1.61
CA PRO A 33 3.77 31.21 1.90
C PRO A 33 2.66 32.14 1.42
N SER A 34 2.27 33.07 2.28
CA SER A 34 1.40 34.19 1.94
C SER A 34 2.06 35.03 0.84
N PRO A 35 1.31 35.68 -0.06
CA PRO A 35 1.86 36.47 -1.17
C PRO A 35 2.65 37.74 -0.75
N GLU A 36 2.96 37.94 0.54
CA GLU A 36 3.58 39.15 1.07
C GLU A 36 5.08 39.02 1.37
N ASP A 37 5.70 37.84 1.24
CA ASP A 37 7.13 37.62 1.56
C ASP A 37 8.06 37.41 0.34
N ALA A 38 7.61 37.73 -0.89
CA ALA A 38 8.44 37.68 -2.08
C ALA A 38 9.24 38.98 -2.27
N GLY A 39 10.29 39.16 -1.48
CA GLY A 39 11.21 40.29 -1.57
C GLY A 39 12.68 39.87 -1.60
N SER A 40 13.27 39.86 -2.80
CA SER A 40 14.70 40.05 -3.11
C SER A 40 15.75 39.07 -2.53
N THR A 41 16.37 38.28 -3.40
CA THR A 41 17.72 38.58 -3.96
C THR A 41 18.10 37.55 -5.02
N ALA A 42 18.58 38.05 -6.16
CA ALA A 42 19.24 37.29 -7.21
C ALA A 42 20.75 37.17 -6.90
N ALA A 43 21.34 36.01 -7.18
CA ALA A 43 22.77 35.86 -7.40
C ALA A 43 23.02 34.64 -8.31
N GLU A 44 23.76 34.90 -9.38
CA GLU A 44 24.19 33.99 -10.44
C GLU A 44 25.23 32.97 -9.94
N ALA A 45 25.27 31.77 -10.54
CA ALA A 45 26.46 30.93 -10.57
C ALA A 45 26.41 29.92 -11.73
N GLU A 46 27.59 29.71 -12.32
CA GLU A 46 27.89 29.09 -13.61
C GLU A 46 27.57 27.60 -13.75
N ALA A 47 27.41 27.18 -15.01
CA ALA A 47 27.35 25.80 -15.45
C ALA A 47 28.74 25.12 -15.43
N PRO A 48 28.78 23.79 -15.27
CA PRO A 48 29.82 22.98 -15.87
C PRO A 48 29.29 21.98 -16.89
N THR A 49 30.23 21.65 -17.76
CA THR A 49 30.26 20.87 -18.99
C THR A 49 29.74 19.45 -18.94
N ALA A 50 29.34 19.00 -20.13
CA ALA A 50 28.86 17.67 -20.48
C ALA A 50 29.83 16.53 -20.12
N GLU A 51 29.29 15.52 -19.46
CA GLU A 51 29.82 14.15 -19.46
C GLU A 51 28.75 13.19 -20.00
N THR A 52 29.21 12.38 -20.95
CA THR A 52 28.61 11.29 -21.71
C THR A 52 27.29 10.69 -21.18
N ALA A 53 26.21 10.89 -21.93
CA ALA A 53 24.92 10.23 -21.74
C ALA A 53 25.03 8.73 -22.09
N ALA A 54 25.32 7.91 -21.08
CA ALA A 54 24.91 6.52 -21.06
C ALA A 54 23.45 6.46 -20.59
N ASP A 55 22.69 5.57 -21.21
CA ASP A 55 21.25 5.32 -21.09
C ASP A 55 20.73 5.26 -19.63
N ASP A 56 20.33 6.41 -19.06
CA ASP A 56 19.89 6.57 -17.66
C ASP A 56 18.38 6.86 -17.61
N ALA A 57 17.59 5.98 -18.23
CA ALA A 57 16.16 5.97 -17.95
C ALA A 57 15.97 5.54 -16.48
N PRO A 58 15.28 6.33 -15.64
CA PRO A 58 15.08 5.95 -14.25
C PRO A 58 14.41 4.59 -14.18
N ALA A 59 15.00 3.66 -13.43
CA ALA A 59 14.45 2.34 -13.22
C ALA A 59 12.98 2.46 -12.78
N LYS A 60 12.08 1.73 -13.44
CA LYS A 60 10.64 1.80 -13.15
C LYS A 60 10.40 1.45 -11.68
N PRO A 61 9.53 2.18 -10.97
CA PRO A 61 9.21 1.86 -9.59
C PRO A 61 8.54 0.48 -9.54
N VAL A 62 8.87 -0.32 -8.53
CA VAL A 62 8.25 -1.63 -8.32
C VAL A 62 6.96 -1.47 -7.52
N VAL A 63 5.89 -2.13 -7.95
CA VAL A 63 4.65 -2.27 -7.18
C VAL A 63 4.45 -3.74 -6.85
N LEU A 64 4.33 -4.04 -5.56
CA LEU A 64 4.07 -5.38 -5.06
C LEU A 64 2.57 -5.58 -4.84
N LEU A 65 2.02 -6.67 -5.35
CA LEU A 65 0.61 -7.01 -5.28
C LEU A 65 0.41 -8.29 -4.45
N THR A 66 -0.68 -8.32 -3.70
CA THR A 66 -1.19 -9.53 -3.03
C THR A 66 -2.72 -9.50 -3.06
N CYS A 67 -3.38 -10.63 -2.82
CA CYS A 67 -4.84 -10.68 -2.71
C CYS A 67 -5.24 -11.80 -1.75
N ALA A 68 -6.22 -11.53 -0.87
CA ALA A 68 -6.71 -12.56 0.04
C ALA A 68 -7.43 -13.70 -0.69
N GLY A 69 -8.00 -13.41 -1.87
CA GLY A 69 -8.60 -14.38 -2.80
C GLY A 69 -7.64 -15.40 -3.41
N GLY A 70 -6.34 -15.28 -3.11
CA GLY A 70 -5.30 -16.16 -3.65
C GLY A 70 -4.75 -15.72 -5.01
N ILE A 71 -3.73 -16.46 -5.45
CA ILE A 71 -2.98 -16.18 -6.67
C ILE A 71 -3.83 -16.30 -7.94
N GLN A 72 -4.88 -17.13 -7.91
CA GLN A 72 -5.84 -17.32 -9.01
C GLN A 72 -7.06 -16.37 -8.92
N SER A 73 -7.06 -15.40 -7.99
CA SER A 73 -8.20 -14.49 -7.83
C SER A 73 -8.44 -13.67 -9.11
N PRO A 74 -9.69 -13.57 -9.59
CA PRO A 74 -10.01 -12.73 -10.75
C PRO A 74 -9.70 -11.25 -10.49
N GLY A 75 -9.85 -10.79 -9.25
CA GLY A 75 -9.53 -9.41 -8.86
C GLY A 75 -8.03 -9.12 -8.87
N LEU A 76 -7.18 -10.11 -8.52
CA LEU A 76 -5.73 -9.98 -8.63
C LEU A 76 -5.28 -9.99 -10.10
N ALA A 77 -5.83 -10.90 -10.91
CA ALA A 77 -5.52 -10.98 -12.33
C ALA A 77 -5.87 -9.68 -13.07
N ALA A 78 -7.05 -9.11 -12.80
CA ALA A 78 -7.48 -7.84 -13.37
C ALA A 78 -6.57 -6.67 -12.94
N LEU A 79 -6.13 -6.65 -11.67
CA LEU A 79 -5.23 -5.62 -11.17
C LEU A 79 -3.84 -5.71 -11.82
N VAL A 80 -3.28 -6.91 -11.96
CA VAL A 80 -2.00 -7.14 -12.64
C VAL A 80 -2.09 -6.65 -14.09
N ASP A 81 -3.12 -7.08 -14.83
CA ASP A 81 -3.32 -6.71 -16.23
C ASP A 81 -3.41 -5.19 -16.41
N ALA A 82 -4.18 -4.50 -15.55
CA ALA A 82 -4.32 -3.04 -15.60
C ALA A 82 -2.98 -2.31 -15.37
N LEU A 83 -2.18 -2.76 -14.39
CA LEU A 83 -0.89 -2.12 -14.08
C LEU A 83 0.17 -2.42 -15.14
N VAL A 84 0.22 -3.65 -15.66
CA VAL A 84 1.12 -4.05 -16.75
C VAL A 84 0.82 -3.26 -18.01
N LYS A 85 -0.45 -3.16 -18.42
CA LYS A 85 -0.88 -2.34 -19.57
C LYS A 85 -0.55 -0.87 -19.39
N GLY A 86 -0.61 -0.36 -18.16
CA GLY A 86 -0.24 1.01 -17.84
C GLY A 86 1.26 1.30 -18.08
N GLY A 87 2.13 0.30 -17.91
CA GLY A 87 3.55 0.36 -18.27
C GLY A 87 4.41 1.32 -17.43
N ARG A 88 3.85 1.90 -16.34
CA ARG A 88 4.50 2.91 -15.49
C ARG A 88 5.33 2.34 -14.34
N CYS A 89 5.17 1.06 -14.04
CA CYS A 89 5.80 0.37 -12.92
C CYS A 89 6.09 -1.08 -13.27
N ASP A 90 7.05 -1.68 -12.57
CA ASP A 90 7.30 -3.12 -12.64
C ASP A 90 6.38 -3.84 -11.64
N VAL A 91 5.58 -4.78 -12.15
CA VAL A 91 4.57 -5.48 -11.36
C VAL A 91 5.14 -6.78 -10.79
N HIS A 92 5.07 -6.90 -9.47
CA HIS A 92 5.47 -8.08 -8.74
C HIS A 92 4.30 -8.60 -7.91
N VAL A 93 4.13 -9.92 -7.82
CA VAL A 93 3.00 -10.55 -7.14
C VAL A 93 3.50 -11.55 -6.12
N CYS A 94 2.93 -11.51 -4.92
CA CYS A 94 3.13 -12.50 -3.87
C CYS A 94 1.78 -12.75 -3.21
N ALA A 95 1.15 -13.89 -3.48
CA ALA A 95 -0.22 -14.17 -3.03
C ALA A 95 -0.35 -15.63 -2.55
N PRO A 96 -1.33 -15.93 -1.68
CA PRO A 96 -1.51 -17.28 -1.19
C PRO A 96 -1.97 -18.22 -2.29
N GLU A 97 -1.66 -19.51 -2.14
CA GLU A 97 -2.11 -20.57 -3.07
C GLU A 97 -3.63 -20.77 -3.10
N SER A 98 -4.31 -20.41 -2.02
CA SER A 98 -5.75 -20.57 -1.84
C SER A 98 -6.37 -19.31 -1.26
N ASP A 99 -7.69 -19.19 -1.43
CA ASP A 99 -8.47 -18.11 -0.85
C ASP A 99 -8.42 -18.18 0.69
N LYS A 100 -8.05 -17.06 1.31
CA LYS A 100 -7.84 -16.84 2.75
C LYS A 100 -8.39 -15.47 3.14
N PRO A 101 -9.72 -15.22 3.08
CA PRO A 101 -10.29 -13.88 3.23
C PRO A 101 -10.40 -13.41 4.69
N VAL A 102 -10.51 -14.36 5.64
CA VAL A 102 -10.83 -14.10 7.05
C VAL A 102 -9.80 -14.72 8.01
N CYS A 103 -8.52 -14.51 7.75
CA CYS A 103 -7.43 -14.94 8.66
C CYS A 103 -6.94 -13.81 9.59
N GLY A 104 -7.45 -12.57 9.46
CA GLY A 104 -6.95 -11.41 10.20
C GLY A 104 -5.46 -11.19 9.99
N HIS A 105 -4.77 -10.70 11.04
CA HIS A 105 -3.31 -10.52 11.05
C HIS A 105 -2.57 -11.78 11.54
N SER A 106 -2.81 -12.90 10.87
CA SER A 106 -2.17 -14.18 11.22
C SER A 106 -0.82 -14.34 10.51
N ILE A 107 0.17 -14.93 11.19
CA ILE A 107 1.48 -15.29 10.66
C ILE A 107 1.72 -16.78 10.91
N THR A 108 2.24 -17.49 9.90
CA THR A 108 2.53 -18.91 9.99
C THR A 108 3.87 -19.16 10.67
N ILE A 109 3.84 -19.54 11.95
CA ILE A 109 5.06 -19.76 12.76
C ILE A 109 5.40 -21.23 13.03
N ARG A 110 4.42 -22.14 12.96
CA ARG A 110 4.58 -23.56 13.36
C ARG A 110 4.72 -24.52 12.18
N GLN A 111 4.63 -24.02 10.96
CA GLN A 111 4.67 -24.80 9.73
C GLN A 111 5.62 -24.13 8.74
N THR A 112 6.25 -24.93 7.88
CA THR A 112 7.09 -24.41 6.81
C THR A 112 6.21 -23.74 5.76
N VAL A 113 6.50 -22.48 5.45
CA VAL A 113 5.89 -21.75 4.34
C VAL A 113 6.71 -21.99 3.08
N SER A 114 6.08 -22.51 2.03
CA SER A 114 6.68 -22.73 0.72
C SER A 114 6.36 -21.57 -0.22
N ALA A 115 7.30 -21.27 -1.12
CA ALA A 115 7.13 -20.28 -2.17
C ALA A 115 7.43 -20.92 -3.53
N THR A 116 6.49 -20.81 -4.46
CA THR A 116 6.59 -21.38 -5.82
C THR A 116 6.45 -20.27 -6.84
N SER A 117 7.38 -20.19 -7.79
CA SER A 117 7.29 -19.22 -8.89
C SER A 117 6.15 -19.61 -9.84
N VAL A 118 5.31 -18.65 -10.21
CA VAL A 118 4.19 -18.85 -11.13
C VAL A 118 4.24 -17.86 -12.28
N HIS A 119 3.65 -18.24 -13.41
CA HIS A 119 3.64 -17.39 -14.59
C HIS A 119 2.51 -16.36 -14.54
N PHE A 120 2.86 -15.07 -14.64
CA PHE A 120 1.95 -13.99 -14.97
C PHE A 120 2.52 -13.23 -16.17
N THR A 121 1.68 -12.90 -17.15
CA THR A 121 2.12 -12.13 -18.31
C THR A 121 2.52 -10.70 -17.87
N GLY A 122 3.80 -10.37 -18.01
CA GLY A 122 4.33 -9.04 -17.67
C GLY A 122 4.56 -8.78 -16.18
N ALA A 123 4.47 -9.81 -15.33
CA ALA A 123 4.75 -9.68 -13.90
C ALA A 123 5.57 -10.86 -13.34
N LYS A 124 6.39 -10.61 -12.32
CA LYS A 124 7.08 -11.67 -11.55
C LYS A 124 6.18 -12.10 -10.40
N ALA A 125 5.82 -13.37 -10.31
CA ALA A 125 4.83 -13.82 -9.35
C ALA A 125 5.30 -15.05 -8.55
N PHE A 126 4.99 -15.03 -7.25
CA PHE A 126 5.15 -16.17 -6.36
C PHE A 126 3.81 -16.51 -5.69
N GLU A 127 3.52 -17.80 -5.68
CA GLU A 127 2.47 -18.42 -4.89
C GLU A 127 3.04 -18.91 -3.56
N ILE A 128 2.33 -18.64 -2.46
CA ILE A 128 2.80 -18.90 -1.09
C ILE A 128 1.80 -19.79 -0.34
N SER A 129 2.24 -20.83 0.36
CA SER A 129 1.33 -21.70 1.14
C SER A 129 0.82 -21.07 2.44
N GLY A 130 1.39 -19.94 2.85
CA GLY A 130 1.04 -19.16 4.03
C GLY A 130 -0.16 -18.20 3.84
N THR A 131 -0.31 -17.28 4.77
CA THR A 131 -1.34 -16.22 4.77
C THR A 131 -0.95 -15.03 3.89
N PRO A 132 -1.87 -14.10 3.58
CA PRO A 132 -1.51 -12.83 2.92
C PRO A 132 -0.45 -12.01 3.66
N VAL A 133 -0.38 -12.10 4.99
CA VAL A 133 0.67 -11.45 5.79
C VAL A 133 2.01 -12.14 5.53
N ASP A 134 2.05 -13.48 5.57
CA ASP A 134 3.27 -14.24 5.24
C ASP A 134 3.78 -13.91 3.82
N CYS A 135 2.88 -13.68 2.87
CA CYS A 135 3.23 -13.26 1.51
C CYS A 135 4.00 -11.94 1.50
N ILE A 136 3.51 -10.94 2.25
CA ILE A 136 4.16 -9.64 2.35
C ILE A 136 5.48 -9.74 3.10
N SER A 137 5.51 -10.39 4.26
CA SER A 137 6.74 -10.53 5.05
C SER A 137 7.83 -11.27 4.26
N LEU A 138 7.48 -12.33 3.52
CA LEU A 138 8.44 -13.05 2.67
C LEU A 138 8.90 -12.21 1.47
N ALA A 139 7.99 -11.49 0.81
CA ALA A 139 8.35 -10.62 -0.31
C ALA A 139 9.30 -9.50 0.13
N LEU A 140 9.04 -8.87 1.28
CA LEU A 140 9.86 -7.78 1.84
C LEU A 140 11.14 -8.28 2.53
N SER A 141 11.29 -9.58 2.78
CA SER A 141 12.50 -10.15 3.39
C SER A 141 13.74 -10.08 2.48
N GLY A 142 13.58 -9.73 1.21
CA GLY A 142 14.66 -9.72 0.20
C GLY A 142 15.06 -11.11 -0.32
N ARG A 143 14.30 -12.17 0.03
CA ARG A 143 14.58 -13.53 -0.43
C ARG A 143 13.90 -13.92 -1.75
N LEU A 144 12.71 -13.38 -2.01
CA LEU A 144 11.93 -13.71 -3.21
C LEU A 144 12.24 -12.79 -4.39
N PHE A 145 12.61 -11.55 -4.12
CA PHE A 145 12.84 -10.53 -5.13
C PHE A 145 14.17 -9.83 -4.91
N SER A 146 14.78 -9.37 -6.00
CA SER A 146 16.11 -8.74 -6.00
C SER A 146 16.09 -7.23 -5.70
N TRP A 147 14.91 -6.63 -5.50
CA TRP A 147 14.79 -5.21 -5.13
C TRP A 147 14.90 -5.01 -3.61
N SER A 148 15.27 -3.80 -3.18
CA SER A 148 15.44 -3.46 -1.76
C SER A 148 14.11 -3.18 -1.05
N ALA A 149 13.22 -2.41 -1.68
CA ALA A 149 11.85 -2.16 -1.24
C ALA A 149 10.97 -1.78 -2.44
N PRO A 150 9.67 -2.13 -2.46
CA PRO A 150 8.77 -1.67 -3.49
C PRO A 150 8.30 -0.23 -3.16
N ALA A 151 7.88 0.51 -4.19
CA ALA A 151 7.34 1.85 -4.02
C ALA A 151 5.95 1.84 -3.36
N LEU A 152 5.19 0.75 -3.57
CA LEU A 152 3.83 0.58 -3.07
C LEU A 152 3.48 -0.91 -2.95
N VAL A 153 2.73 -1.26 -1.92
CA VAL A 153 2.02 -2.54 -1.81
C VAL A 153 0.53 -2.34 -2.05
N ILE A 154 -0.07 -3.15 -2.92
CA ILE A 154 -1.53 -3.17 -3.12
C ILE A 154 -2.07 -4.54 -2.74
N SER A 155 -2.98 -4.58 -1.77
CA SER A 155 -3.72 -5.79 -1.39
C SER A 155 -5.12 -5.76 -2.00
N GLY A 156 -5.36 -6.58 -3.02
CA GLY A 156 -6.64 -6.69 -3.72
C GLY A 156 -6.50 -7.08 -5.20
N ILE A 157 -7.57 -6.97 -5.99
CA ILE A 157 -8.91 -6.51 -5.61
C ILE A 157 -9.69 -7.62 -4.90
N ASN A 158 -10.18 -7.36 -3.69
CA ASN A 158 -10.92 -8.35 -2.91
C ASN A 158 -12.42 -8.30 -3.21
N THR A 159 -13.04 -9.47 -3.19
CA THR A 159 -14.48 -9.63 -3.38
C THR A 159 -15.22 -9.33 -2.07
N GLY A 160 -16.20 -8.42 -2.15
CA GLY A 160 -16.99 -8.00 -1.01
C GLY A 160 -16.42 -6.81 -0.24
N PRO A 161 -17.26 -6.17 0.59
CA PRO A 161 -16.83 -5.07 1.44
C PRO A 161 -15.82 -5.55 2.49
N ASN A 162 -14.93 -4.64 2.90
CA ASN A 162 -14.01 -4.81 4.02
C ASN A 162 -14.05 -3.52 4.84
N CYS A 163 -15.15 -3.25 5.54
CA CYS A 163 -15.36 -1.98 6.24
C CYS A 163 -15.89 -2.17 7.68
N GLY A 164 -15.75 -1.13 8.50
CA GLY A 164 -16.14 -1.18 9.91
C GLY A 164 -15.40 -2.27 10.69
N TYR A 165 -16.15 -3.15 11.35
CA TYR A 165 -15.57 -4.22 12.18
C TYR A 165 -14.89 -5.33 11.37
N GLU A 166 -15.28 -5.53 10.11
CA GLU A 166 -14.68 -6.54 9.23
C GLU A 166 -13.18 -6.27 9.00
N MET A 167 -12.74 -5.02 9.16
CA MET A 167 -11.33 -4.63 9.05
C MET A 167 -10.40 -5.38 9.99
N PHE A 168 -10.89 -5.84 11.15
CA PHE A 168 -10.08 -6.58 12.12
C PHE A 168 -9.79 -8.01 11.68
N HIS A 169 -10.73 -8.63 10.96
CA HIS A 169 -10.65 -10.02 10.51
C HIS A 169 -10.22 -10.14 9.05
N SER A 170 -10.24 -9.04 8.30
CA SER A 170 -9.85 -8.98 6.90
C SER A 170 -8.36 -9.26 6.70
N SER A 171 -8.05 -10.32 5.96
CA SER A 171 -6.66 -10.65 5.61
C SER A 171 -6.06 -9.69 4.57
N ALA A 172 -6.89 -9.11 3.71
CA ALA A 172 -6.43 -8.09 2.77
C ALA A 172 -5.95 -6.83 3.49
N ILE A 173 -6.73 -6.35 4.45
CA ILE A 173 -6.33 -5.20 5.27
C ILE A 173 -5.13 -5.56 6.14
N ALA A 174 -5.07 -6.78 6.66
CA ALA A 174 -3.90 -7.24 7.41
C ALA A 174 -2.61 -7.24 6.56
N ALA A 175 -2.67 -7.68 5.31
CA ALA A 175 -1.51 -7.67 4.41
C ALA A 175 -1.05 -6.24 4.08
N ALA A 176 -1.98 -5.33 3.77
CA ALA A 176 -1.63 -3.92 3.58
C ALA A 176 -1.03 -3.32 4.87
N ARG A 177 -1.59 -3.64 6.03
CA ARG A 177 -1.07 -3.20 7.33
C ARG A 177 0.32 -3.76 7.61
N GLU A 178 0.60 -5.02 7.26
CA GLU A 178 1.94 -5.61 7.39
C GLU A 178 2.97 -4.82 6.58
N ALA A 179 2.67 -4.51 5.32
CA ALA A 179 3.55 -3.69 4.48
C ALA A 179 3.84 -2.31 5.12
N LEU A 180 2.79 -1.68 5.69
CA LEU A 180 2.93 -0.41 6.38
C LEU A 180 3.82 -0.52 7.63
N MET A 181 3.69 -1.60 8.41
CA MET A 181 4.56 -1.85 9.57
C MET A 181 6.02 -2.09 9.16
N CYS A 182 6.26 -2.64 7.97
CA CYS A 182 7.59 -2.74 7.37
C CYS A 182 8.10 -1.43 6.73
N GLY A 183 7.38 -0.31 6.87
CA GLY A 183 7.77 1.00 6.36
C GLY A 183 7.46 1.24 4.88
N VAL A 184 6.64 0.38 4.26
CA VAL A 184 6.28 0.49 2.85
C VAL A 184 4.85 1.07 2.73
N PRO A 185 4.63 2.12 1.92
CA PRO A 185 3.28 2.62 1.65
C PRO A 185 2.40 1.51 1.09
N SER A 186 1.13 1.45 1.55
CA SER A 186 0.24 0.37 1.16
C SER A 186 -1.23 0.79 1.03
N ILE A 187 -1.96 0.06 0.20
CA ILE A 187 -3.39 0.25 -0.05
C ILE A 187 -4.08 -1.11 -0.05
N ALA A 188 -5.26 -1.20 0.55
CA ALA A 188 -6.17 -2.34 0.39
C ALA A 188 -7.37 -1.92 -0.47
N ILE A 189 -7.72 -2.73 -1.48
CA ILE A 189 -8.82 -2.45 -2.41
C ILE A 189 -9.84 -3.58 -2.33
N SER A 190 -11.10 -3.21 -2.14
CA SER A 190 -12.27 -4.10 -2.10
C SER A 190 -13.36 -3.55 -2.99
N LEU A 191 -14.00 -4.44 -3.75
CA LEU A 191 -15.18 -4.09 -4.55
C LEU A 191 -16.36 -4.96 -4.13
N ASN A 192 -17.53 -4.34 -4.01
CA ASN A 192 -18.78 -5.05 -3.79
C ASN A 192 -19.27 -5.64 -5.12
N TRP A 193 -18.66 -6.75 -5.50
CA TRP A 193 -19.00 -7.54 -6.68
C TRP A 193 -19.13 -9.01 -6.28
N TRP A 194 -19.91 -9.76 -7.03
CA TRP A 194 -20.11 -11.18 -6.84
C TRP A 194 -19.75 -11.85 -8.17
N VAL A 195 -18.96 -12.91 -8.12
CA VAL A 195 -18.77 -13.77 -9.29
C VAL A 195 -20.04 -14.62 -9.37
N CYS A 196 -20.84 -14.40 -10.40
CA CYS A 196 -21.95 -15.30 -10.70
C CYS A 196 -21.35 -16.58 -11.31
N ASP A 197 -21.52 -17.72 -10.62
CA ASP A 197 -21.23 -19.06 -11.14
C ASP A 197 -22.20 -19.46 -12.27
#